data_AF-A0A954P6W4-F1
#
_entry.id   AF-A0A954P6W4-F1
#
_cell.length_a   1.000
_cell.length_b   1.000
_cell.length_c   1.000
_cell.angle_alpha   90.00
_cell.angle_beta   90.00
_cell.angle_gamma   90.00
#
_symmetry.space_group_name_H-M   'P 1'
#
loop_
_entity.id
_entity.type
_entity.pdbx_description
1 polymer ?
#
loop_
_entity_poly.entity_id
_entity_poly.type
_entity_poly.pdbx_seq_one_letter_code
_entity_poly.pdbx_strand_id
1 'polypeptide(L)' 'GKTDENGQTVADGEAKSGDLFATIFRAAGIDHEKEYYVGARPIPITDFGCSPIEDVLA' A
#
# COMPACT_ATOMS: atom_id res chain seq x y z
N GLY A 1 12.59 3.42 2.76
CA GLY A 1 12.62 4.83 3.20
C GLY A 1 13.96 5.22 3.77
N LYS A 2 14.25 6.53 3.71
CA LYS A 2 15.39 7.19 4.34
C LYS A 2 14.96 7.74 5.70
N THR A 3 15.75 7.51 6.74
CA THR A 3 15.49 8.07 8.07
C THR A 3 15.89 9.54 8.15
N ASP A 4 15.24 10.30 9.03
CA ASP A 4 15.63 11.67 9.36
C ASP A 4 17.00 11.76 10.09
N GLU A 5 17.49 12.99 10.26
CA GLU A 5 18.78 13.32 10.89
C GLU A 5 18.90 12.80 12.33
N ASN A 6 17.77 12.69 13.03
CA ASN A 6 17.68 12.33 14.43
C ASN A 6 17.37 10.84 14.64
N GLY A 7 17.17 10.08 13.56
CA GLY A 7 16.85 8.66 13.59
C GLY A 7 15.40 8.32 13.98
N GLN A 8 14.45 9.27 13.97
CA GLN A 8 13.12 9.06 14.59
C GLN A 8 11.98 8.84 13.61
N THR A 9 12.01 9.52 12.46
CA THR A 9 10.95 9.46 11.45
C THR A 9 11.52 9.11 10.07
N VAL A 10 10.63 8.75 9.15
CA VAL A 10 11.00 8.50 7.76
C VAL A 10 10.95 9.83 7.01
N ALA A 11 12.11 10.32 6.59
CA ALA A 11 12.24 11.57 5.85
C ALA A 11 11.86 11.43 4.36
N ASP A 12 11.99 10.23 3.80
CA ASP A 12 11.67 9.96 2.40
C ASP A 12 11.31 8.49 2.16
N GLY A 13 10.40 8.22 1.22
CA GLY A 13 9.92 6.87 0.92
C GLY A 13 9.31 6.15 2.13
N GLU A 14 8.44 6.85 2.86
CA GLU A 14 7.64 6.23 3.92
C GLU A 14 6.64 5.24 3.32
N ALA A 15 6.61 4.03 3.87
CA ALA A 15 5.71 2.97 3.45
C ALA A 15 4.76 2.64 4.59
N LYS A 16 3.45 2.71 4.33
CA LYS A 16 2.42 2.30 5.28
C LYS A 16 2.02 0.86 5.02
N SER A 17 1.32 0.27 5.98
CA SER A 17 0.84 -1.12 5.86
C SER A 17 -0.02 -1.34 4.60
N GLY A 18 -0.90 -0.41 4.25
CA GLY A 18 -1.72 -0.53 3.04
C GLY A 18 -0.93 -0.42 1.74
N ASP A 19 0.12 0.41 1.69
CA ASP A 19 1.01 0.52 0.52
C ASP A 19 1.77 -0.79 0.30
N LEU A 20 2.20 -1.45 1.38
CA LEU A 20 2.83 -2.77 1.32
C LEU A 20 1.88 -3.83 0.71
N PHE A 21 0.63 -3.90 1.18
CA PHE A 21 -0.34 -4.85 0.63
C PHE A 21 -0.70 -4.52 -0.82
N ALA A 22 -0.85 -3.23 -1.17
CA ALA A 22 -1.06 -2.79 -2.54
C ALA A 22 0.08 -3.25 -3.46
N THR A 23 1.33 -3.13 -2.99
CA THR A 23 2.52 -3.61 -3.70
C THR A 23 2.49 -5.12 -3.91
N ILE A 24 2.18 -5.90 -2.86
CA ILE A 24 2.11 -7.37 -2.95
C ILE A 24 1.04 -7.81 -3.95
N PHE A 25 -0.15 -7.22 -3.89
CA PHE A 25 -1.23 -7.55 -4.83
C PHE A 25 -0.86 -7.17 -6.27
N ARG A 26 -0.29 -5.98 -6.47
CA ARG A 26 0.20 -5.56 -7.79
C ARG A 26 1.25 -6.51 -8.35
N ALA A 27 2.23 -6.92 -7.54
CA ALA A 27 3.27 -7.88 -7.94
C ALA A 27 2.67 -9.25 -8.32
N ALA A 28 1.60 -9.66 -7.65
CA ALA A 28 0.86 -10.89 -7.95
C ALA A 28 -0.09 -10.76 -9.15
N GLY A 29 -0.18 -9.59 -9.80
CA GLY A 29 -1.14 -9.32 -10.88
C GLY A 29 -2.59 -9.18 -10.40
N ILE A 30 -2.80 -8.95 -9.11
CA ILE A 30 -4.09 -8.71 -8.48
C ILE A 30 -4.36 -7.20 -8.47
N ASP A 31 -5.57 -6.81 -8.87
CA ASP A 31 -6.05 -5.45 -8.71
C ASP A 31 -6.26 -5.13 -7.22
N HIS A 32 -5.38 -4.29 -6.66
CA HIS A 32 -5.42 -3.93 -5.25
C HIS A 32 -6.60 -3.02 -4.90
N GLU A 33 -7.17 -2.30 -5.88
CA GLU A 33 -8.34 -1.44 -5.68
C GLU A 33 -9.65 -2.23 -5.64
N LYS A 34 -9.58 -3.56 -5.83
CA LYS A 34 -10.74 -4.43 -5.81
C LYS A 34 -11.45 -4.38 -4.47
N GLU A 35 -12.77 -4.34 -4.55
CA GLU A 35 -13.67 -4.42 -3.41
C GLU A 35 -14.52 -5.69 -3.46
N TYR A 36 -14.74 -6.30 -2.30
CA TYR A 36 -15.76 -7.32 -2.12
C TYR A 36 -17.03 -6.70 -1.54
N TYR A 37 -18.18 -7.28 -1.86
CA TYR A 37 -19.48 -6.82 -1.39
C TYR A 37 -20.18 -7.94 -0.63
N VAL A 38 -20.38 -7.73 0.67
CA VAL A 38 -21.25 -8.56 1.51
C VAL A 38 -22.32 -7.64 2.10
N GLY A 39 -23.44 -7.52 1.38
CA GLY A 39 -24.45 -6.50 1.64
C GLY A 39 -24.17 -5.20 0.89
N ALA A 40 -24.56 -4.06 1.46
CA ALA A 40 -24.52 -2.77 0.78
C ALA A 40 -23.19 -2.00 0.92
N ARG A 41 -22.29 -2.42 1.82
CA ARG A 41 -21.01 -1.74 2.05
C ARG A 41 -19.85 -2.47 1.37
N PRO A 42 -18.95 -1.76 0.68
CA PRO A 42 -17.74 -2.35 0.13
C PRO A 42 -16.77 -2.75 1.25
N ILE A 43 -16.05 -3.83 1.00
CA ILE A 43 -14.95 -4.34 1.81
C ILE A 43 -13.71 -4.29 0.91
N PRO A 44 -12.87 -3.25 1.00
CA PRO A 44 -11.69 -3.14 0.17
C PRO A 44 -10.63 -4.16 0.61
N ILE A 45 -9.83 -4.64 -0.34
CA ILE A 45 -8.74 -5.59 -0.01
C ILE A 45 -7.46 -4.91 0.45
N THR A 46 -7.32 -3.60 0.17
CA THR A 46 -6.29 -2.71 0.74
C THR A 46 -6.95 -1.44 1.25
N ASP A 47 -6.33 -0.77 2.23
CA ASP A 47 -6.84 0.51 2.73
C ASP A 47 -7.00 1.54 1.60
N PHE A 48 -8.07 2.34 1.70
CA PHE A 48 -8.34 3.39 0.71
C PHE A 48 -7.21 4.43 0.67
N GLY A 49 -6.82 4.81 -0.54
CA GLY A 49 -5.78 5.81 -0.78
C GLY A 49 -4.35 5.30 -0.62
N CYS A 50 -4.17 3.99 -0.40
CA CYS A 50 -2.85 3.36 -0.52
C CYS A 50 -2.48 3.12 -1.98
N SER A 51 -1.18 3.13 -2.25
CA SER A 51 -0.65 2.92 -3.59
C SER A 51 0.50 1.92 -3.54
N PRO A 52 0.69 1.10 -4.59
CA PRO A 52 1.87 0.25 -4.72
C PRO A 52 3.15 1.08 -4.67
N ILE A 53 4.19 0.54 -4.06
CA ILE A 53 5.51 1.16 -4.01
C ILE A 53 6.22 0.78 -5.32
N GLU A 54 6.08 1.65 -6.33
CA GLU A 54 6.57 1.42 -7.69
C GLU A 54 8.08 1.14 -7.72
N ASP A 55 8.88 1.79 -6.88
CA ASP A 55 10.35 1.56 -6.82
C ASP A 55 10.75 0.11 -6.48
N VAL A 56 9.84 -0.68 -5.92
CA VAL A 56 10.06 -2.10 -5.56
C VAL A 56 9.53 -3.05 -6.63
N LEU A 57 8.72 -2.54 -7.56
CA LEU A 57 8.16 -3.28 -8.68
C LEU A 57 9.09 -3.05 -9.89
N ALA A 58 9.78 -4.12 -10.32
CA ALA A 58 10.86 -4.08 -11.32
C ALA A 58 10.51 -3.45 -12.67
#